data_AF-A0A261QF47-F1
#
_entry.id   AF-A0A261QF47-F1
#
_cell.length_a   1.000
_cell.length_b   1.000
_cell.length_c   1.000
_cell.angle_alpha   90.00
_cell.angle_beta   90.00
_cell.angle_gamma   90.00
#
_symmetry.space_group_name_H-M   'P 1'
#
loop_
_entity.id
_entity.type
_entity.pdbx_description
1 polymer ?
#
loop_
_entity_poly.entity_id
_entity_poly.type
_entity_poly.pdbx_seq_one_letter_code
_entity_poly.pdbx_strand_id
1 'polypeptide(L)'
;MWIKKIAIMIATILMLLFISSPGFINIVHADEYEHHDESHEDGENEVLKEGGELIGWAGIASFGLAATLFPLRKLIKPVKKRWPDKAAHTAKAARLSGKWHMSIGVLTLLMASIHGIMMFLAERELELREYMGIGATVLMAIAAVIGYILSANKRSKGTRFTHMGVLGIAAVMTLIHLALS
;
A
#
# COMPACT_ATOMS: atom_id res chain seq x y z
N MET A 1 -12.79 -0.27 22.36
CA MET A 1 -12.49 -1.71 22.10
C MET A 1 -13.05 -2.22 20.77
N TRP A 2 -14.21 -1.74 20.33
CA TRP A 2 -14.89 -2.21 19.10
C TRP A 2 -14.12 -1.96 17.80
N ILE A 3 -13.48 -0.80 17.65
CA ILE A 3 -12.67 -0.46 16.46
C ILE A 3 -11.50 -1.45 16.26
N LYS A 4 -10.94 -1.99 17.35
CA LYS A 4 -9.87 -3.01 17.29
C LYS A 4 -10.39 -4.33 16.73
N LYS A 5 -11.60 -4.74 17.15
CA LYS A 5 -12.25 -5.95 16.66
C LYS A 5 -12.64 -5.80 15.18
N ILE A 6 -13.13 -4.63 14.79
CA ILE A 6 -13.50 -4.33 13.40
C ILE A 6 -12.26 -4.34 12.49
N ALA A 7 -11.16 -3.69 12.87
CA ALA A 7 -9.95 -3.66 12.05
C ALA A 7 -9.30 -5.05 11.91
N ILE A 8 -9.27 -5.84 12.99
CA ILE A 8 -8.78 -7.23 12.94
C ILE A 8 -9.71 -8.07 12.06
N MET A 9 -11.03 -7.96 12.25
CA MET A 9 -12.01 -8.70 11.45
C MET A 9 -11.90 -8.36 9.97
N ILE A 10 -11.75 -7.08 9.60
CA ILE A 10 -11.53 -6.65 8.21
C ILE A 10 -10.23 -7.25 7.66
N ALA A 11 -9.12 -7.18 8.40
CA ALA A 11 -7.85 -7.77 7.98
C ALA A 11 -7.95 -9.30 7.81
N THR A 12 -8.63 -10.00 8.72
CA THR A 12 -8.85 -11.45 8.62
C THR A 12 -9.75 -11.81 7.45
N ILE A 13 -10.80 -11.03 7.20
CA ILE A 13 -11.69 -11.23 6.05
C ILE A 13 -10.93 -11.00 4.73
N LEU A 14 -10.14 -9.94 4.64
CA LEU A 14 -9.31 -9.68 3.46
C LEU A 14 -8.28 -10.80 3.23
N MET A 15 -7.67 -11.32 4.31
CA MET A 15 -6.73 -12.44 4.23
C MET A 15 -7.42 -13.75 3.81
N LEU A 16 -8.62 -14.03 4.32
CA LEU A 16 -9.40 -15.20 3.94
C LEU A 16 -9.90 -15.10 2.49
N LEU A 17 -10.39 -13.94 2.07
CA LEU A 17 -10.76 -13.68 0.67
C LEU A 17 -9.55 -13.82 -0.27
N PHE A 18 -8.37 -13.39 0.17
CA PHE A 18 -7.12 -13.56 -0.59
C PHE A 18 -6.73 -15.04 -0.74
N ILE A 19 -6.84 -15.84 0.32
CA ILE A 19 -6.55 -17.29 0.29
C ILE A 19 -7.62 -18.06 -0.51
N SER A 20 -8.86 -17.57 -0.49
CA SER A 20 -10.01 -18.21 -1.15
C SER A 20 -10.21 -17.73 -2.59
N SER A 21 -9.36 -16.82 -3.08
CA SER A 21 -9.35 -16.39 -4.48
C SER A 21 -9.04 -17.59 -5.37
N PRO A 22 -9.87 -17.89 -6.37
CA PRO A 22 -9.64 -18.98 -7.34
C PRO A 22 -8.25 -18.92 -8.00
N GLY A 23 -7.64 -17.73 -8.09
CA GLY A 23 -6.29 -17.54 -8.64
C GLY A 23 -5.16 -18.19 -7.83
N PHE A 24 -5.38 -18.53 -6.54
CA PHE A 24 -4.39 -19.25 -5.74
C PHE A 24 -4.54 -20.78 -5.82
N ILE A 25 -5.74 -21.28 -6.16
CA ILE A 25 -6.04 -22.72 -6.31
C ILE A 25 -5.83 -23.17 -7.77
N ASN A 26 -6.01 -22.27 -8.75
CA ASN A 26 -5.90 -22.59 -10.18
C ASN A 26 -4.47 -22.66 -10.74
N ILE A 27 -3.42 -22.45 -9.93
CA ILE A 27 -2.02 -22.66 -10.37
C ILE A 27 -1.75 -24.16 -10.70
N VAL A 28 -2.69 -25.07 -10.42
CA VAL A 28 -2.57 -26.52 -10.70
C VAL A 28 -3.49 -27.03 -11.83
N HIS A 29 -4.39 -26.22 -12.40
CA HIS A 29 -5.27 -26.64 -13.50
C HIS A 29 -5.28 -25.60 -14.62
N ALA A 30 -4.17 -25.51 -15.35
CA ALA A 30 -4.15 -24.89 -16.66
C ALA A 30 -4.25 -26.00 -17.71
N ASP A 31 -5.46 -26.28 -18.18
CA ASP A 31 -5.69 -26.61 -19.59
C ASP A 31 -7.17 -26.45 -19.95
N GLU A 32 -7.38 -25.87 -21.14
CA GLU A 32 -8.63 -25.71 -21.89
C GLU A 32 -9.71 -24.80 -21.30
N TYR A 33 -9.93 -23.63 -21.91
CA TYR A 33 -11.16 -23.33 -22.68
C TYR A 33 -10.97 -22.00 -23.44
N GLU A 34 -10.79 -22.12 -24.77
CA GLU A 34 -11.07 -21.05 -25.73
C GLU A 34 -12.59 -20.77 -25.76
N HIS A 35 -13.00 -19.49 -25.76
CA HIS A 35 -13.93 -18.96 -26.79
C HIS A 35 -14.17 -17.44 -26.66
N HIS A 36 -13.92 -16.77 -27.78
CA HIS A 36 -14.60 -15.59 -28.37
C HIS A 36 -15.72 -14.90 -27.58
N ASP A 37 -15.58 -13.58 -27.37
CA ASP A 37 -16.64 -12.58 -27.59
C ASP A 37 -16.02 -11.17 -27.72
N GLU A 38 -15.73 -10.76 -28.95
CA GLU A 38 -15.29 -9.41 -29.31
C GLU A 38 -16.51 -8.55 -29.68
N SER A 39 -16.75 -7.45 -28.96
CA SER A 39 -17.20 -6.14 -29.50
C SER A 39 -17.92 -5.21 -28.50
N HIS A 40 -18.11 -5.60 -27.23
CA HIS A 40 -18.65 -4.70 -26.19
C HIS A 40 -17.80 -4.61 -24.91
N GLU A 41 -16.84 -5.52 -24.71
CA GLU A 41 -15.93 -5.50 -23.55
C GLU A 41 -14.78 -4.49 -23.68
N ASP A 42 -14.42 -4.03 -24.89
CA ASP A 42 -13.25 -3.15 -25.09
C ASP A 42 -13.37 -1.82 -24.33
N GLY A 43 -14.54 -1.18 -24.35
CA GLY A 43 -14.72 0.12 -23.71
C GLY A 43 -14.79 0.05 -22.18
N GLU A 44 -15.36 -1.02 -21.60
CA GLU A 44 -15.40 -1.18 -20.15
C GLU A 44 -14.02 -1.57 -19.60
N ASN A 45 -13.29 -2.45 -20.30
CA ASN A 45 -11.93 -2.83 -19.94
C ASN A 45 -10.96 -1.64 -20.05
N GLU A 46 -11.11 -0.80 -21.08
CA GLU A 46 -10.32 0.42 -21.24
C GLU A 46 -10.53 1.42 -20.09
N VAL A 47 -11.79 1.67 -19.69
CA VAL A 47 -12.10 2.55 -18.55
C VAL A 47 -11.56 2.00 -17.23
N LEU A 48 -11.67 0.68 -17.00
CA LEU A 48 -11.11 0.03 -15.82
C LEU A 48 -9.58 0.11 -15.80
N LYS A 49 -8.94 -0.08 -16.95
CA LYS A 49 -7.48 0.01 -17.07
C LYS A 49 -6.98 1.43 -16.84
N GLU A 50 -7.53 2.42 -17.54
CA GLU A 50 -7.15 3.84 -17.36
C GLU A 50 -7.39 4.31 -15.92
N GLY A 51 -8.55 3.95 -15.35
CA GLY A 51 -8.88 4.26 -13.95
C GLY A 51 -7.92 3.57 -12.98
N GLY A 52 -7.57 2.32 -13.25
CA GLY A 52 -6.59 1.55 -12.49
C GLY A 52 -5.22 2.20 -12.50
N GLU A 53 -4.71 2.59 -13.67
CA GLU A 53 -3.42 3.27 -13.84
C GLU A 53 -3.38 4.62 -13.11
N LEU A 54 -4.45 5.44 -13.23
CA LEU A 54 -4.54 6.72 -12.54
C LEU A 54 -4.49 6.55 -11.02
N ILE A 55 -5.23 5.56 -10.48
CA ILE A 55 -5.20 5.23 -9.05
C ILE A 55 -3.83 4.69 -8.64
N GLY A 56 -3.16 3.93 -9.52
CA GLY A 56 -1.78 3.46 -9.33
C GLY A 56 -0.81 4.62 -9.11
N TRP A 57 -0.83 5.62 -10.00
CA TRP A 57 0.00 6.83 -9.87
C TRP A 57 -0.32 7.64 -8.61
N ALA A 58 -1.61 7.80 -8.29
CA ALA A 58 -2.02 8.45 -7.04
C ALA A 58 -1.55 7.67 -5.80
N GLY A 59 -1.57 6.34 -5.88
CA GLY A 59 -1.01 5.41 -4.91
C GLY A 59 0.49 5.67 -4.69
N ILE A 60 1.29 5.71 -5.76
CA ILE A 60 2.73 6.00 -5.69
C ILE A 60 3.00 7.37 -5.04
N ALA A 61 2.25 8.41 -5.45
CA ALA A 61 2.38 9.74 -4.87
C ALA A 61 2.07 9.74 -3.36
N SER A 62 0.98 9.08 -2.95
CA SER A 62 0.60 8.96 -1.54
C SER A 62 1.61 8.15 -0.72
N PHE A 63 2.19 7.10 -1.30
CA PHE A 63 3.26 6.31 -0.70
C PHE A 63 4.50 7.17 -0.43
N GLY A 64 4.93 7.95 -1.43
CA GLY A 64 6.04 8.89 -1.29
C GLY A 64 5.79 9.94 -0.19
N LEU A 65 4.57 10.47 -0.11
CA LEU A 65 4.17 11.37 0.97
C LEU A 65 4.24 10.67 2.33
N ALA A 66 3.67 9.47 2.48
CA ALA A 66 3.73 8.71 3.73
C ALA A 66 5.17 8.45 4.18
N ALA A 67 6.04 8.07 3.23
CA ALA A 67 7.45 7.76 3.47
C ALA A 67 8.26 8.99 3.91
N THR A 68 7.98 10.18 3.37
CA THR A 68 8.71 11.42 3.66
C THR A 68 8.29 12.10 4.98
N LEU A 69 7.05 11.88 5.44
CA LEU A 69 6.53 12.51 6.67
C LEU A 69 7.29 12.10 7.94
N PHE A 70 7.86 10.89 7.98
CA PHE A 70 8.62 10.39 9.12
C PHE A 70 10.05 10.96 9.23
N PRO A 71 10.92 10.91 8.19
CA PRO A 71 12.25 11.53 8.24
C PRO A 71 12.18 13.04 8.41
N LEU A 72 11.14 13.71 7.90
CA LEU A 72 10.89 15.14 8.15
C LEU A 72 10.85 15.47 9.64
N ARG A 73 10.39 14.53 10.47
CA ARG A 73 10.36 14.67 11.94
C ARG A 73 11.75 14.63 12.58
N LYS A 74 12.71 13.92 11.98
CA LYS A 74 14.11 13.89 12.43
C LYS A 74 14.85 15.18 12.06
N LEU A 75 14.49 15.80 10.94
CA LEU A 75 15.09 17.06 10.45
C LEU A 75 14.75 18.28 11.31
N ILE A 76 13.80 18.16 12.23
CA ILE A 76 13.38 19.28 13.11
C ILE A 76 14.45 19.64 14.13
N LYS A 77 15.19 18.67 14.67
CA LYS A 77 16.25 18.93 15.66
C LYS A 77 17.34 19.87 15.10
N PRO A 78 17.95 19.60 13.93
CA PRO A 78 18.93 20.51 13.36
C PRO A 78 18.31 21.85 12.93
N VAL A 79 17.08 21.85 12.40
CA VAL A 79 16.38 23.09 12.01
C VAL A 79 16.11 23.99 13.21
N LYS A 80 15.68 23.44 14.35
CA LYS A 80 15.49 24.18 15.61
C LYS A 80 16.80 24.77 16.14
N LYS A 81 17.93 24.08 15.93
CA LYS A 81 19.27 24.56 16.33
C LYS A 81 19.76 25.70 15.43
N ARG A 82 19.42 25.68 14.13
CA ARG A 82 19.86 26.66 13.13
C ARG A 82 18.96 27.89 13.06
N TRP A 83 17.64 27.73 13.23
CA TRP A 83 16.64 28.80 13.13
C TRP A 83 15.62 28.69 14.29
N PRO A 84 15.98 29.17 15.49
CA PRO A 84 15.10 29.10 16.66
C PRO A 84 13.77 29.83 16.45
N ASP A 85 13.74 30.90 15.65
CA ASP A 85 12.53 31.70 15.38
C ASP A 85 11.47 30.92 14.59
N LYS A 86 11.90 29.91 13.82
CA LYS A 86 10.99 29.01 13.06
C LYS A 86 10.69 27.70 13.82
N ALA A 87 11.15 27.56 15.06
CA ALA A 87 10.96 26.35 15.86
C ALA A 87 9.48 26.03 16.13
N ALA A 88 8.63 27.05 16.32
CA ALA A 88 7.21 26.84 16.56
C ALA A 88 6.49 26.26 15.32
N HIS A 89 6.78 26.80 14.13
CA HIS A 89 6.23 26.31 12.86
C HIS A 89 6.70 24.89 12.53
N THR A 90 7.99 24.60 12.74
CA THR A 90 8.54 23.25 12.49
C THR A 90 8.03 22.21 13.48
N ALA A 91 7.80 22.58 14.75
CA ALA A 91 7.15 21.69 15.73
C ALA A 91 5.68 21.40 15.39
N LYS A 92 4.95 22.40 14.85
CA LYS A 92 3.56 22.21 14.37
C LYS A 92 3.52 21.25 13.17
N ALA A 93 4.42 21.43 12.19
CA ALA A 93 4.56 20.53 11.05
C ALA A 93 4.88 19.09 11.48
N ALA A 94 5.75 18.90 12.49
CA ALA A 94 6.07 17.60 13.10
C ALA A 94 4.86 16.84 13.67
N ARG A 95 3.98 17.60 14.33
CA ARG A 95 2.79 17.06 14.98
C ARG A 95 1.76 16.69 13.94
N LEU A 96 1.61 17.54 12.92
CA LEU A 96 0.75 17.27 11.77
C LEU A 96 1.24 16.03 11.02
N SER A 97 2.54 15.92 10.72
CA SER A 97 3.09 14.79 9.97
C SER A 97 2.86 13.46 10.68
N GLY A 98 3.04 13.42 12.00
CA GLY A 98 2.75 12.24 12.80
C GLY A 98 1.26 11.89 12.90
N LYS A 99 0.35 12.86 12.75
CA LYS A 99 -1.10 12.64 12.73
C LYS A 99 -1.57 12.09 11.39
N TRP A 100 -1.08 12.69 10.29
CA TRP A 100 -1.50 12.34 8.93
C TRP A 100 -0.80 11.10 8.38
N HIS A 101 0.40 10.74 8.85
CA HIS A 101 1.14 9.57 8.33
C HIS A 101 0.31 8.28 8.37
N MET A 102 -0.42 8.00 9.46
CA MET A 102 -1.28 6.81 9.54
C MET A 102 -2.44 6.87 8.55
N SER A 103 -3.11 8.03 8.43
CA SER A 103 -4.23 8.21 7.51
C SER A 103 -3.80 8.10 6.04
N ILE A 104 -2.66 8.71 5.69
CA ILE A 104 -2.10 8.64 4.34
C ILE A 104 -1.64 7.21 4.05
N GLY A 105 -0.99 6.52 4.99
CA GLY A 105 -0.60 5.12 4.79
C GLY A 105 -1.78 4.18 4.57
N VAL A 106 -2.90 4.38 5.28
CA VAL A 106 -4.15 3.63 5.03
C VAL A 106 -4.72 3.96 3.67
N LEU A 107 -4.74 5.24 3.28
CA LEU A 107 -5.20 5.67 1.95
C LEU A 107 -4.35 5.04 0.84
N THR A 108 -3.03 5.02 0.99
CA THR A 108 -2.11 4.38 0.04
C THR A 108 -2.42 2.89 -0.09
N LEU A 109 -2.63 2.19 1.02
CA LEU A 109 -2.98 0.76 0.99
C LEU A 109 -4.30 0.52 0.26
N LEU A 110 -5.32 1.34 0.52
CA LEU A 110 -6.60 1.27 -0.19
C LEU A 110 -6.44 1.52 -1.68
N MET A 111 -5.68 2.56 -2.07
CA MET A 111 -5.40 2.85 -3.48
C MET A 111 -4.67 1.68 -4.16
N ALA A 112 -3.66 1.10 -3.51
CA ALA A 112 -2.93 -0.05 -4.03
C ALA A 112 -3.85 -1.28 -4.22
N SER A 113 -4.74 -1.55 -3.26
CA SER A 113 -5.72 -2.64 -3.38
C SER A 113 -6.74 -2.39 -4.50
N ILE A 114 -7.28 -1.17 -4.60
CA ILE A 114 -8.23 -0.80 -5.66
C ILE A 114 -7.56 -0.88 -7.03
N HIS A 115 -6.36 -0.34 -7.17
CA HIS A 115 -5.54 -0.45 -8.38
C HIS A 115 -5.38 -1.93 -8.79
N GLY A 116 -4.92 -2.79 -7.88
CA GLY A 116 -4.76 -4.22 -8.17
C GLY A 116 -6.06 -4.92 -8.58
N ILE A 117 -7.19 -4.58 -7.94
CA ILE A 117 -8.51 -5.14 -8.29
C ILE A 117 -8.94 -4.67 -9.69
N MET A 118 -8.80 -3.39 -10.00
CA MET A 118 -9.18 -2.84 -11.30
C MET A 118 -8.34 -3.43 -12.43
N MET A 119 -7.02 -3.53 -12.24
CA MET A 119 -6.13 -4.16 -13.22
C MET A 119 -6.46 -5.64 -13.41
N PHE A 120 -6.74 -6.38 -12.33
CA PHE A 120 -7.16 -7.78 -12.44
C PHE A 120 -8.49 -7.95 -13.19
N LEU A 121 -9.47 -7.06 -12.97
CA LEU A 121 -10.74 -7.12 -13.68
C LEU A 121 -10.59 -6.76 -15.17
N ALA A 122 -9.69 -5.83 -15.49
CA ALA A 122 -9.44 -5.38 -16.87
C ALA A 122 -8.60 -6.38 -17.68
N GLU A 123 -7.54 -6.95 -17.10
CA GLU A 123 -6.60 -7.82 -17.82
C GLU A 123 -6.89 -9.31 -17.65
N ARG A 124 -7.59 -9.71 -16.57
CA ARG A 124 -7.97 -11.11 -16.22
C ARG A 124 -6.81 -12.12 -16.16
N GLU A 125 -5.56 -11.67 -16.27
CA GLU A 125 -4.36 -12.48 -16.23
C GLU A 125 -3.47 -12.11 -15.03
N LEU A 126 -2.65 -13.06 -14.58
CA LEU A 126 -1.68 -12.87 -13.50
C LEU A 126 -0.32 -13.38 -13.94
N GLU A 127 0.53 -12.46 -14.38
CA GLU A 127 1.92 -12.74 -14.67
C GLU A 127 2.82 -12.35 -13.49
N LEU A 128 4.13 -12.52 -13.67
CA LEU A 128 5.13 -12.16 -12.66
C LEU A 128 4.99 -10.70 -12.19
N ARG A 129 4.61 -9.78 -13.10
CA ARG A 129 4.41 -8.36 -12.80
C ARG A 129 3.30 -8.16 -11.77
N GLU A 130 2.16 -8.82 -11.94
CA GLU A 130 1.00 -8.74 -11.05
C GLU A 130 1.33 -9.39 -9.70
N TYR A 131 2.02 -10.54 -9.69
CA TYR A 131 2.49 -11.17 -8.45
C TYR A 131 3.41 -10.26 -7.63
N MET A 132 4.29 -9.49 -8.29
CA MET A 132 5.14 -8.50 -7.61
C MET A 132 4.30 -7.38 -6.97
N GLY A 133 3.28 -6.87 -7.68
CA GLY A 133 2.35 -5.85 -7.16
C GLY A 133 1.53 -6.35 -5.96
N ILE A 134 1.03 -7.58 -6.04
CA ILE A 134 0.31 -8.25 -4.95
C ILE A 134 1.22 -8.42 -3.74
N GLY A 135 2.43 -8.96 -3.93
CA GLY A 135 3.40 -9.17 -2.86
C GLY A 135 3.78 -7.87 -2.15
N ALA A 136 3.99 -6.78 -2.91
CA ALA A 136 4.24 -5.46 -2.34
C ALA A 136 3.05 -4.98 -1.49
N THR A 137 1.83 -5.13 -1.99
CA THR A 137 0.59 -4.72 -1.29
C THR A 137 0.39 -5.51 0.01
N VAL A 138 0.65 -6.82 0.00
CA VAL A 138 0.60 -7.67 1.20
C VAL A 138 1.64 -7.22 2.24
N LEU A 139 2.88 -6.95 1.81
CA LEU A 139 3.90 -6.42 2.71
C LEU A 139 3.52 -5.05 3.29
N MET A 140 2.88 -4.18 2.50
CA MET A 140 2.34 -2.91 2.99
C MET A 140 1.24 -3.10 4.03
N ALA A 141 0.35 -4.08 3.84
CA ALA A 141 -0.67 -4.43 4.82
C ALA A 141 -0.03 -4.93 6.14
N ILE A 142 0.98 -5.81 6.06
CA ILE A 142 1.76 -6.27 7.22
C ILE A 142 2.44 -5.06 7.90
N ALA A 143 3.07 -4.19 7.13
CA ALA A 143 3.69 -2.98 7.65
C ALA A 143 2.68 -2.06 8.36
N ALA A 144 1.46 -1.94 7.85
CA ALA A 144 0.39 -1.18 8.48
C ALA A 144 0.00 -1.76 9.85
N VAL A 145 -0.11 -3.09 9.97
CA VAL A 145 -0.35 -3.77 11.25
C VAL A 145 0.78 -3.49 12.25
N ILE A 146 2.04 -3.63 11.81
CA ILE A 146 3.20 -3.32 12.66
C ILE A 146 3.21 -1.84 13.04
N GLY A 147 2.88 -0.94 12.12
CA GLY A 147 2.77 0.50 12.34
C GLY A 147 1.71 0.84 13.39
N TYR A 148 0.59 0.12 13.37
CA TYR A 148 -0.44 0.22 14.40
C TYR A 148 0.07 -0.24 15.77
N ILE A 149 0.75 -1.38 15.85
CA ILE A 149 1.37 -1.87 17.11
C ILE A 149 2.40 -0.84 17.62
N LEU A 150 3.22 -0.29 16.73
CA LEU A 150 4.20 0.75 17.05
C LEU A 150 3.53 2.03 17.55
N SER A 151 2.35 2.38 17.05
CA SER A 151 1.59 3.56 17.51
C SER A 151 1.18 3.44 18.98
N ALA A 152 0.90 2.22 19.45
CA ALA A 152 0.62 1.91 20.85
C ALA A 152 1.90 1.80 21.69
N ASN A 153 3.00 1.30 21.13
CA ASN A 153 4.29 1.11 21.81
C ASN A 153 5.44 1.92 21.19
N LYS A 154 5.32 3.26 21.22
CA LYS A 154 6.20 4.20 20.50
C LYS A 154 7.70 4.13 20.86
N ARG A 155 8.04 3.52 22.01
CA ARG A 155 9.43 3.39 22.51
C ARG A 155 10.13 2.12 22.03
N SER A 156 9.41 1.15 21.48
CA SER A 156 10.00 -0.10 20.97
C SER A 156 10.89 0.18 19.76
N LYS A 157 12.22 0.04 19.93
CA LYS A 157 13.20 0.16 18.85
C LYS A 157 13.05 -0.99 17.83
N GLY A 158 12.80 -2.21 18.31
CA GLY A 158 12.63 -3.40 17.49
C GLY A 158 11.45 -3.27 16.53
N THR A 159 10.25 -2.97 17.05
CA THR A 159 9.04 -2.82 16.22
C THR A 159 9.19 -1.71 15.17
N ARG A 160 9.91 -0.63 15.50
CA ARG A 160 10.23 0.43 14.52
C ARG A 160 11.15 -0.07 13.41
N PHE A 161 12.19 -0.82 13.77
CA PHE A 161 13.11 -1.40 12.80
C PHE A 161 12.37 -2.39 11.89
N THR A 162 11.54 -3.27 12.45
CA THR A 162 10.72 -4.21 11.67
C THR A 162 9.77 -3.47 10.73
N HIS A 163 9.06 -2.44 11.19
CA HIS A 163 8.18 -1.64 10.34
C HIS A 163 8.94 -1.02 9.15
N MET A 164 10.12 -0.43 9.40
CA MET A 164 10.95 0.12 8.34
C MET A 164 11.52 -0.95 7.40
N GLY A 165 11.92 -2.11 7.93
CA GLY A 165 12.42 -3.22 7.13
C GLY A 165 11.36 -3.76 6.18
N VAL A 166 10.15 -4.04 6.69
CA VAL A 166 9.03 -4.52 5.86
C VAL A 166 8.64 -3.48 4.81
N LEU A 167 8.56 -2.19 5.17
CA LEU A 167 8.31 -1.12 4.19
C LEU A 167 9.43 -0.98 3.16
N GLY A 168 10.68 -1.21 3.55
CA GLY A 168 11.82 -1.18 2.64
C GLY A 168 11.72 -2.28 1.58
N ILE A 169 11.39 -3.51 1.99
CA ILE A 169 11.18 -4.62 1.06
C ILE A 169 9.97 -4.33 0.17
N ALA A 170 8.85 -3.87 0.74
CA ALA A 170 7.67 -3.49 -0.03
C ALA A 170 8.01 -2.42 -1.09
N ALA A 171 8.77 -1.39 -0.72
CA ALA A 171 9.21 -0.35 -1.64
C ALA A 171 10.04 -0.90 -2.81
N VAL A 172 10.97 -1.81 -2.53
CA VAL A 172 11.77 -2.46 -3.58
C VAL A 172 10.87 -3.28 -4.51
N MET A 173 9.93 -4.04 -3.97
CA MET A 173 8.96 -4.79 -4.80
C MET A 173 8.08 -3.86 -5.64
N THR A 174 7.61 -2.74 -5.08
CA THR A 174 6.85 -1.72 -5.82
C THR A 174 7.68 -1.11 -6.95
N LEU A 175 8.97 -0.85 -6.73
CA LEU A 175 9.85 -0.33 -7.78
C LEU A 175 10.09 -1.35 -8.89
N ILE A 176 10.23 -2.63 -8.55
CA ILE A 176 10.34 -3.70 -9.55
C ILE A 176 9.04 -3.83 -10.34
N HIS A 177 7.89 -3.84 -9.66
CA HIS A 177 6.58 -3.85 -10.30
C HIS A 177 6.44 -2.68 -11.30
N LEU A 178 6.77 -1.45 -10.87
CA LEU A 178 6.76 -0.27 -11.73
C LEU A 178 7.72 -0.35 -12.92
N ALA A 179 8.87 -1.03 -12.77
CA ALA A 179 9.83 -1.19 -13.85
C ALA A 179 9.42 -2.25 -14.88
N LEU A 180 8.47 -3.12 -14.53
CA LEU A 180 7.89 -4.14 -15.40
C LEU A 180 6.55 -3.71 -16.02
N SER A 181 5.92 -2.66 -15.46
CA SER A 181 4.71 -2.00 -15.96
C SER A 181 5.02 -1.06 -17.13
#